data_AF-A0A6A5T0P1-F1
#
_entry.id   AF-A0A6A5T0P1-F1
#
_cell.length_a   1.000
_cell.length_b   1.000
_cell.length_c   1.000
_cell.angle_alpha   90.00
_cell.angle_beta   90.00
_cell.angle_gamma   90.00
#
_symmetry.space_group_name_H-M   'P 1'
#
loop_
_entity.id
_entity.type
_entity.pdbx_description
1 polymer ?
#
loop_
_entity_poly.entity_id
_entity_poly.type
_entity_poly.pdbx_seq_one_letter_code
_entity_poly.pdbx_strand_id
1 'polypeptide(L)'
;CNGERPKCSECTSRDSGCEYTETETTQTKRKHVDLEELFELLKSLPDDDASELLWRIRAGVDPRDIVETVHHGNMLMQFASA
;
A
#
# COMPACT_ATOMS: atom_id res chain seq x y z
N CYS A 1 0.31 -14.29 21.20
CA CYS A 1 -0.13 -14.51 19.81
C CYS A 1 1.08 -14.99 19.00
N ASN A 2 1.04 -16.20 18.44
CA ASN A 2 2.14 -16.79 17.66
C ASN A 2 2.15 -16.36 16.18
N GLY A 3 1.22 -15.49 15.75
CA GLY A 3 1.19 -14.92 14.40
C GLY A 3 0.61 -15.82 13.30
N GLU A 4 0.24 -17.07 13.59
CA GLU A 4 -0.47 -17.94 12.64
C GLU A 4 -1.80 -17.31 12.23
N ARG A 5 -2.22 -17.46 10.96
CA ARG A 5 -3.49 -16.95 10.44
C ARG A 5 -4.37 -18.11 9.97
N PRO A 6 -5.72 -18.05 10.11
CA PRO A 6 -6.53 -16.91 10.52
C PRO A 6 -6.73 -16.75 12.05
N LYS A 7 -6.38 -17.75 12.87
CA LYS A 7 -6.35 -17.65 14.35
C LYS A 7 -4.99 -18.11 14.86
N CYS A 8 -4.43 -17.36 15.81
CA CYS A 8 -3.19 -17.73 16.48
C CYS A 8 -3.44 -18.89 17.47
N SER A 9 -2.41 -19.70 17.77
CA SER A 9 -2.53 -20.86 18.67
C SER A 9 -3.11 -20.52 20.04
N GLU A 10 -2.75 -19.35 20.59
CA GLU A 10 -3.27 -18.83 21.86
C GLU A 10 -4.77 -18.48 21.80
N CYS A 11 -5.26 -17.96 20.68
CA CYS A 11 -6.70 -17.65 20.53
C CYS A 11 -7.51 -18.91 20.23
N THR A 12 -6.91 -19.88 19.54
CA THR A 12 -7.51 -21.20 19.31
C THR A 12 -7.66 -21.98 20.63
N SER A 13 -6.65 -21.96 21.51
CA SER A 13 -6.72 -22.67 22.80
C SER A 13 -7.74 -22.05 23.77
N ARG A 14 -8.00 -20.74 23.64
CA ARG A 14 -8.95 -19.99 24.48
C ARG A 14 -10.36 -19.90 23.90
N ASP A 15 -10.60 -20.52 22.74
CA ASP A 15 -11.83 -20.41 21.96
C ASP A 15 -12.35 -18.96 21.81
N SER A 16 -11.43 -18.02 21.62
CA SER A 16 -11.75 -16.59 21.48
C SER A 16 -11.62 -16.12 20.03
N GLY A 17 -12.26 -15.00 19.71
CA GLY A 17 -11.98 -14.28 18.47
C GLY A 17 -10.51 -13.84 18.43
N CYS A 18 -9.86 -14.01 17.27
CA CYS A 18 -8.49 -13.54 17.07
C CYS A 18 -8.52 -12.29 16.20
N GLU A 19 -8.52 -11.13 16.85
CA GLU A 19 -8.50 -9.84 16.18
C GLU A 19 -7.05 -9.40 15.98
N TYR A 20 -6.63 -9.30 14.72
CA TYR A 20 -5.33 -8.76 14.36
C TYR A 20 -5.49 -7.27 14.10
N THR A 21 -5.45 -6.47 15.16
CA THR A 21 -5.31 -5.02 15.02
C THR A 21 -3.89 -4.71 14.56
N GLU A 22 -3.75 -3.88 13.54
CA GLU A 22 -2.43 -3.34 13.20
C GLU A 22 -1.90 -2.53 14.37
N THR A 23 -0.65 -2.80 14.74
CA THR A 23 0.04 -1.95 15.71
C THR A 23 0.31 -0.59 15.06
N GLU A 24 0.31 0.50 15.84
CA GLU A 24 0.68 1.84 15.35
C GLU A 24 2.04 1.82 14.62
N THR A 25 2.96 0.98 15.09
CA THR A 25 4.26 0.73 14.44
C THR A 25 4.11 0.11 13.06
N THR A 26 3.21 -0.86 12.86
CA THR A 26 2.94 -1.47 11.56
C THR A 26 2.33 -0.47 10.60
N GLN A 27 1.36 0.33 11.07
CA GLN A 27 0.70 1.36 10.27
C GLN A 27 1.70 2.43 9.81
N THR A 28 2.55 2.89 10.74
CA THR A 28 3.61 3.87 10.45
C THR A 28 4.61 3.35 9.43
N LYS A 29 5.05 2.10 9.57
CA LYS A 29 5.95 1.46 8.61
C LYS A 29 5.35 1.38 7.21
N ARG A 30 4.09 1.00 7.09
CA ARG A 30 3.42 0.95 5.77
C ARG A 30 3.31 2.34 5.16
N LYS A 31 2.87 3.34 5.93
CA LYS A 31 2.83 4.72 5.46
C LYS A 31 4.20 5.22 5.01
N HIS A 32 5.28 4.82 5.68
CA HIS A 32 6.63 5.14 5.26
C HIS A 32 6.97 4.53 3.90
N VAL A 33 6.70 3.25 3.71
CA VAL A 33 6.89 2.56 2.41
C VAL A 33 6.07 3.22 1.30
N ASP A 34 4.79 3.52 1.56
CA ASP A 34 3.89 4.17 0.60
C ASP A 34 4.46 5.55 0.15
N LEU A 35 5.10 6.29 1.07
CA LEU A 35 5.74 7.58 0.77
C LEU A 35 7.08 7.46 0.03
N GLU A 36 7.90 6.47 0.38
CA GLU A 36 9.16 6.19 -0.33
C GLU A 36 8.88 5.81 -1.79
N GLU A 37 7.90 4.95 -2.00
CA GLU A 37 7.50 4.51 -3.33
C GLU A 37 6.92 5.65 -4.17
N LEU A 38 6.05 6.48 -3.58
CA LEU A 38 5.53 7.68 -4.24
C LEU A 38 6.66 8.62 -4.70
N PHE A 39 7.71 8.77 -3.90
CA PHE A 39 8.86 9.59 -4.26
C PHE A 39 9.68 8.98 -5.40
N GLU A 40 9.88 7.66 -5.40
CA GLU A 40 10.55 6.98 -6.52
C GLU A 40 9.73 7.04 -7.82
N LEU A 41 8.40 7.00 -7.76
CA LEU A 41 7.53 7.24 -8.91
C LEU A 41 7.72 8.66 -9.47
N LEU A 42 7.72 9.70 -8.62
CA LEU A 42 7.97 11.08 -9.06
C LEU A 42 9.34 11.25 -9.74
N LYS A 43 10.35 10.47 -9.35
CA LYS A 43 11.69 10.52 -9.96
C LYS A 43 11.80 9.80 -11.30
N SER A 44 10.98 8.77 -11.52
CA SER A 44 11.14 7.83 -12.63
C SER A 44 10.11 8.00 -13.73
N LEU A 45 8.94 8.55 -13.40
CA LEU A 45 7.87 8.80 -14.37
C LEU A 45 8.24 9.94 -15.34
N PRO A 46 7.74 9.90 -16.59
CA PRO A 46 7.78 11.03 -17.51
C PRO A 46 7.14 12.30 -16.90
N ASP A 47 7.56 13.48 -17.36
CA ASP A 47 7.12 14.77 -16.81
C ASP A 47 5.59 14.96 -16.77
N ASP A 48 4.87 14.48 -17.79
CA ASP A 48 3.41 14.54 -17.86
C ASP A 48 2.76 13.68 -16.77
N ASP A 49 3.23 12.45 -16.60
CA ASP A 49 2.73 11.50 -15.60
C ASP A 49 3.11 11.96 -14.18
N ALA A 50 4.33 12.48 -13.99
CA ALA A 50 4.77 13.05 -12.72
C ALA A 50 3.95 14.30 -12.34
N SER A 51 3.55 15.11 -13.32
CA SER A 51 2.69 16.28 -13.11
C SER A 51 1.27 15.87 -12.68
N GLU A 52 0.72 14.82 -13.28
CA GLU A 52 -0.56 14.24 -12.85
C GLU A 52 -0.46 13.69 -11.41
N LEU A 53 0.61 12.96 -11.10
CA LEU A 53 0.87 12.44 -9.77
C LEU A 53 0.93 13.56 -8.72
N LEU A 54 1.65 14.64 -9.03
CA LEU A 54 1.73 15.82 -8.17
C LEU A 54 0.37 16.50 -7.96
N TRP A 55 -0.48 16.54 -8.99
CA TRP A 55 -1.84 17.07 -8.85
C TRP A 55 -2.68 16.24 -7.86
N ARG A 56 -2.60 14.91 -7.92
CA ARG A 56 -3.30 14.01 -6.98
C ARG A 56 -2.81 14.20 -5.54
N ILE A 57 -1.50 14.37 -5.34
CA ILE A 57 -0.92 14.71 -4.03
C ILE A 57 -1.52 16.01 -3.49
N ARG A 58 -1.57 17.07 -4.32
CA ARG A 58 -2.13 18.37 -3.93
C ARG A 58 -3.64 18.33 -3.67
N ALA A 59 -4.36 17.42 -4.33
CA ALA A 59 -5.77 17.18 -4.09
C ALA A 59 -6.04 16.43 -2.76
N GLY A 60 -4.99 15.96 -2.06
CA GLY A 60 -5.12 15.27 -0.79
C GLY A 60 -5.50 13.80 -0.90
N VAL A 61 -5.28 13.18 -2.07
CA VAL A 61 -5.46 11.73 -2.24
C VAL A 61 -4.44 10.99 -1.36
N ASP A 62 -4.85 9.90 -0.73
CA ASP A 62 -3.95 9.12 0.13
C ASP A 62 -2.78 8.56 -0.70
N PRO A 63 -1.52 8.64 -0.20
CA PRO A 63 -0.35 8.10 -0.90
C PRO A 63 -0.49 6.65 -1.33
N ARG A 64 -1.15 5.81 -0.52
CA ARG A 64 -1.38 4.41 -0.87
C ARG A 64 -2.26 4.26 -2.10
N ASP A 65 -3.37 5.00 -2.15
CA ASP A 65 -4.31 4.94 -3.27
C ASP A 65 -3.63 5.39 -4.57
N ILE A 66 -2.74 6.39 -4.48
CA ILE A 66 -1.94 6.87 -5.60
C ILE A 66 -0.99 5.77 -6.10
N VAL A 67 -0.20 5.18 -5.20
CA VAL A 67 0.76 4.11 -5.51
C VAL A 67 0.05 2.90 -6.11
N GLU A 68 -1.05 2.45 -5.51
CA GLU A 68 -1.84 1.33 -6.00
C GLU A 68 -2.38 1.62 -7.41
N THR A 69 -2.92 2.83 -7.66
CA THR A 69 -3.47 3.17 -8.98
C THR A 69 -2.40 3.10 -10.08
N VAL A 70 -1.19 3.57 -9.79
CA VAL A 70 -0.08 3.53 -10.76
C VAL A 70 0.35 2.08 -11.05
N HIS A 71 0.45 1.24 -10.02
CA HIS A 71 0.75 -0.19 -10.20
C HIS A 71 -0.29 -0.92 -11.03
N HIS A 72 -1.58 -0.71 -10.73
CA HIS A 72 -2.66 -1.33 -11.48
C HIS A 72 -2.70 -0.82 -12.93
N GLY A 73 -2.45 0.48 -13.16
CA GLY A 73 -2.34 1.04 -14.50
C GLY A 73 -1.18 0.45 -15.32
N ASN A 74 0.00 0.31 -14.72
CA ASN A 74 1.16 -0.31 -15.34
C ASN A 74 0.92 -1.81 -15.63
N MET A 75 0.27 -2.52 -14.71
CA MET A 75 -0.08 -3.94 -14.88
C MET A 75 -1.04 -4.15 -16.06
N LEU A 76 -2.05 -3.29 -16.23
CA LEU A 76 -2.99 -3.35 -17.36
C LEU A 76 -2.31 -3.09 -18.71
N MET A 77 -1.38 -2.14 -18.77
CA MET A 77 -0.58 -1.86 -19.98
C MET A 77 0.25 -3.08 -20.42
N GLN A 78 0.87 -3.78 -19.47
CA GLN A 78 1.71 -4.96 -19.77
C GLN A 78 0.91 -6.12 -20.38
N PHE A 79 -0.33 -6.34 -19.95
CA PHE A 79 -1.20 -7.37 -20.54
C PHE A 79 -1.78 -6.98 -21.90
N ALA A 80 -1.96 -5.68 -22.19
CA ALA A 80 -2.46 -5.23 -23.49
C ALA A 80 -1.40 -5.32 -24.61
N SER A 81 -0.12 -5.45 -24.23
CA SER A 81 1.02 -5.62 -25.15
C SER A 81 1.45 -7.07 -25.38
N ALA A 82 0.68 -8.06 -24.90
CA ALA A 82 0.96 -9.49 -25.01
C ALA A 82 0.10 -10.21 -26.06
#